data_AF-A0A3D1J3E6-F1
#
_entry.id   AF-A0A3D1J3E6-F1
#
_cell.length_a   1.000
_cell.length_b   1.000
_cell.length_c   1.000
_cell.angle_alpha   90.00
_cell.angle_beta   90.00
_cell.angle_gamma   90.00
#
_symmetry.space_group_name_H-M   'P 1'
#
loop_
_entity.id
_entity.type
_entity.pdbx_description
1 polymer ?
#
loop_
_entity_poly.entity_id
_entity_poly.type
_entity_poly.pdbx_seq_one_letter_code
_entity_poly.pdbx_strand_id
1 'polypeptide(L)'
;NLPEGFEGTFTVFTDEPDGYDAGIIVRPLPHEGLAGWWNKLAMFKHGVFDDGDRIVYIDLSTLITGRLDDIVSYDGAFAILRDFYRGGDTMQSAFMMWPAGSHEYIWAGWELFGRPEWPDGDQGWIEKSFAGRNRVIPDRLQDLYPDLFSSHKVSNGAMPHKAAVVKFHGVPRPHEIVDGWVPRVWKIGGMTRAELDNVCNTENQIILDNIKYVMSWESKWFDFDYSKRDGQACIVGGGPSLAANLDQLKWRQSQGQKIFTTNGALEYLMDRGITPDYHVMLDARPENAQFVKNPVRSVKYLIASQCGRSIFEALAGFDVTVFHNATKDADKVLAGVTDKPAHLLGGGTTVGMKAMLLAELMGFKAIHLFGMDSCYLGGAHHAYAQSLNDGERVVDVLYGDRDFKCAGWMASQANDFIEFCQRSLVTITVTGDGLLAHIARCGVPELAADARAREILARLPEGGIGAEIGVFAGDLSARMLMRSDIELFMVDSWAVHGDGQYAESGDFHATLSQQQQDEYMQMAANATEFASDRRTVARSNSVDAASTFDDGDLDFVFIDADHSYEGCSADIAAWYPKVRAGGLMSGHDYSNTDFPCFGVNQAVDEFITEYGLTLELGDNFTWFARKT
;
A
#
# COMPACT_ATOMS: atom_id res chain seq x y z
N ASN A 1 -14.90 0.89 -12.74
CA ASN A 1 -13.60 0.86 -12.04
C ASN A 1 -12.52 1.70 -12.71
N LEU A 2 -12.69 2.18 -13.95
CA LEU A 2 -11.90 3.30 -14.45
C LEU A 2 -12.80 4.54 -14.34
N PRO A 3 -12.47 5.55 -13.53
CA PRO A 3 -13.29 6.75 -13.41
C PRO A 3 -13.23 7.56 -14.69
N GLU A 4 -14.24 8.41 -14.86
CA GLU A 4 -14.21 9.49 -15.85
C GLU A 4 -13.00 10.39 -15.50
N GLY A 5 -12.14 10.64 -16.49
CA GLY A 5 -10.97 11.50 -16.29
C GLY A 5 -11.38 12.97 -16.20
N PHE A 6 -10.50 13.79 -15.65
CA PHE A 6 -10.67 15.25 -15.65
C PHE A 6 -10.84 15.80 -17.08
N GLU A 7 -11.92 16.56 -17.33
CA GLU A 7 -12.17 17.16 -18.64
C GLU A 7 -11.18 18.30 -18.91
N GLY A 8 -10.54 18.28 -20.08
CA GLY A 8 -9.57 19.32 -20.45
C GLY A 8 -9.15 19.21 -21.90
N THR A 9 -8.38 20.20 -22.34
CA THR A 9 -7.76 20.19 -23.68
C THR A 9 -6.25 20.07 -23.56
N PHE A 10 -5.64 19.24 -24.40
CA PHE A 10 -4.19 19.08 -24.44
C PHE A 10 -3.64 19.90 -25.62
N THR A 11 -2.94 20.99 -25.31
CA THR A 11 -2.37 21.90 -26.31
C THR A 11 -0.85 21.75 -26.39
N VAL A 12 -0.31 21.57 -27.60
CA VAL A 12 1.14 21.58 -27.85
C VAL A 12 1.50 22.83 -28.64
N PHE A 13 2.45 23.60 -28.11
CA PHE A 13 3.08 24.71 -28.81
C PHE A 13 4.38 24.25 -29.48
N THR A 14 4.44 24.32 -30.80
CA THR A 14 5.57 23.76 -31.57
C THR A 14 5.80 24.53 -32.87
N ASP A 15 7.03 24.49 -33.36
CA ASP A 15 7.46 24.90 -34.70
C ASP A 15 7.41 23.73 -35.72
N GLU A 16 7.15 22.51 -35.26
CA GLU A 16 6.97 21.30 -36.07
C GLU A 16 5.54 20.77 -35.91
N PRO A 17 4.53 21.24 -36.66
CA PRO A 17 3.12 20.97 -36.38
C PRO A 17 2.62 19.57 -36.79
N ASP A 18 3.46 18.77 -37.44
CA ASP A 18 3.09 17.47 -37.98
C ASP A 18 3.36 16.34 -36.97
N GLY A 19 2.58 15.25 -37.04
CA GLY A 19 2.86 14.02 -36.27
C GLY A 19 2.18 13.91 -34.90
N TYR A 20 1.26 14.81 -34.56
CA TYR A 20 0.44 14.73 -33.34
C TYR A 20 -0.89 13.99 -33.56
N ASP A 21 -1.39 13.35 -32.51
CA ASP A 21 -2.71 12.72 -32.49
C ASP A 21 -3.85 13.72 -32.67
N ALA A 22 -4.96 13.30 -33.27
CA ALA A 22 -6.10 14.17 -33.58
C ALA A 22 -6.79 14.81 -32.36
N GLY A 23 -6.55 14.29 -31.15
CA GLY A 23 -7.03 14.85 -29.89
C GLY A 23 -6.16 15.97 -29.32
N ILE A 24 -5.01 16.27 -29.93
CA ILE A 24 -4.07 17.30 -29.49
C ILE A 24 -4.32 18.58 -30.28
N ILE A 25 -4.48 19.70 -29.57
CA ILE A 25 -4.55 21.03 -30.18
C ILE A 25 -3.13 21.50 -30.45
N VAL A 26 -2.74 21.54 -31.72
CA VAL A 26 -1.41 22.01 -32.13
C VAL A 26 -1.46 23.52 -32.42
N ARG A 27 -0.59 24.30 -31.79
CA ARG A 27 -0.46 25.75 -31.99
C ARG A 27 0.99 26.13 -32.31
N PRO A 28 1.24 27.17 -33.12
CA PRO A 28 2.58 27.72 -33.31
C PRO A 28 3.09 28.32 -32.00
N LEU A 29 4.42 28.35 -31.80
CA LEU A 29 5.04 29.00 -30.64
C LEU A 29 4.46 30.42 -30.41
N PRO A 30 4.09 30.82 -29.17
CA PRO A 30 3.35 32.07 -28.94
C PRO A 30 4.11 33.36 -29.23
N HIS A 31 5.42 33.26 -29.42
CA HIS A 31 6.28 34.40 -29.73
C HIS A 31 7.46 33.98 -30.60
N GLU A 32 7.66 34.69 -31.71
CA GLU A 32 8.78 34.46 -32.63
C GLU A 32 10.13 34.87 -32.01
N GLY A 33 11.20 34.16 -32.39
CA GLY A 33 12.57 34.52 -32.00
C GLY A 33 12.96 34.16 -30.56
N LEU A 34 12.15 33.38 -29.85
CA LEU A 34 12.54 32.76 -28.58
C LEU A 34 13.17 31.40 -28.82
N ALA A 35 14.17 31.04 -28.01
CA ALA A 35 14.87 29.76 -28.09
C ALA A 35 14.89 29.06 -26.73
N GLY A 36 14.82 27.72 -26.76
CA GLY A 36 14.93 26.89 -25.57
C GLY A 36 13.86 27.20 -24.52
N TRP A 37 14.27 27.21 -23.24
CA TRP A 37 13.39 27.37 -22.09
C TRP A 37 12.70 28.73 -22.00
N TRP A 38 13.20 29.75 -22.69
CA TRP A 38 12.60 31.09 -22.68
C TRP A 38 11.18 31.13 -23.27
N ASN A 39 10.82 30.14 -24.10
CA ASN A 39 9.45 29.96 -24.59
C ASN A 39 8.42 29.77 -23.46
N LYS A 40 8.83 29.25 -22.30
CA LYS A 40 7.96 29.08 -21.13
C LYS A 40 7.39 30.40 -20.63
N LEU A 41 8.19 31.46 -20.65
CA LEU A 41 7.73 32.77 -20.18
C LEU A 41 6.61 33.33 -21.07
N ALA A 42 6.61 33.01 -22.37
CA ALA A 42 5.57 33.45 -23.30
C ALA A 42 4.19 32.87 -22.97
N MET A 43 4.11 31.78 -22.19
CA MET A 43 2.83 31.22 -21.74
C MET A 43 2.08 32.14 -20.77
N PHE A 44 2.78 33.09 -20.13
CA PHE A 44 2.16 34.10 -19.25
C PHE A 44 1.65 35.33 -20.01
N LYS A 45 1.89 35.42 -21.33
CA LYS A 45 1.45 36.55 -22.14
C LYS A 45 -0.07 36.54 -22.28
N HIS A 46 -0.69 37.71 -22.13
CA HIS A 46 -2.13 37.86 -22.30
C HIS A 46 -2.57 37.47 -23.72
N GLY A 47 -3.71 36.77 -23.84
CA GLY A 47 -4.28 36.34 -25.11
C GLY A 47 -3.66 35.08 -25.73
N VAL A 48 -2.74 34.38 -25.03
CA VAL A 48 -2.29 33.04 -25.43
C VAL A 48 -3.36 31.98 -25.13
N PHE A 49 -4.07 32.17 -24.03
CA PHE A 49 -5.20 31.36 -23.55
C PHE A 49 -6.40 32.29 -23.26
N ASP A 50 -7.60 31.73 -23.13
CA ASP A 50 -8.78 32.52 -22.75
C ASP A 50 -8.71 32.87 -21.26
N ASP A 51 -9.06 34.11 -20.91
CA ASP A 51 -8.94 34.59 -19.52
C ASP A 51 -9.79 33.74 -18.56
N GLY A 52 -9.18 33.28 -17.47
CA GLY A 52 -9.82 32.43 -16.48
C GLY A 52 -9.66 30.92 -16.70
N ASP A 53 -9.16 30.48 -17.87
CA ASP A 53 -8.81 29.08 -18.09
C ASP A 53 -7.81 28.58 -17.04
N ARG A 54 -7.96 27.34 -16.57
CA ARG A 54 -6.97 26.72 -15.67
C ARG A 54 -5.86 26.07 -16.48
N ILE A 55 -4.67 26.65 -16.40
CA ILE A 55 -3.51 26.21 -17.17
C ILE A 55 -2.69 25.23 -16.34
N VAL A 56 -2.39 24.08 -16.93
CA VAL A 56 -1.41 23.11 -16.45
C VAL A 56 -0.29 23.02 -17.47
N TYR A 57 0.88 23.52 -17.11
CA TYR A 57 2.06 23.43 -17.95
C TYR A 57 2.90 22.23 -17.57
N ILE A 58 3.32 21.45 -18.57
CA ILE A 58 4.19 20.29 -18.42
C ILE A 58 5.35 20.43 -19.41
N ASP A 59 6.58 20.37 -18.91
CA ASP A 59 7.78 20.40 -19.75
C ASP A 59 7.92 19.10 -20.55
N LEU A 60 8.48 19.19 -21.75
CA LEU A 60 8.66 18.08 -22.70
C LEU A 60 9.59 16.97 -22.18
N SER A 61 10.27 17.20 -21.06
CA SER A 61 11.15 16.24 -20.39
C SER A 61 10.50 15.56 -19.17
N THR A 62 9.18 15.40 -19.21
CA THR A 62 8.38 14.86 -18.09
C THR A 62 7.62 13.60 -18.51
N LEU A 63 7.68 12.56 -17.68
CA LEU A 63 6.88 11.35 -17.84
C LEU A 63 5.66 11.41 -16.91
N ILE A 64 4.52 11.01 -17.44
CA ILE A 64 3.30 10.79 -16.66
C ILE A 64 3.21 9.30 -16.35
N THR A 65 3.34 8.94 -15.08
CA THR A 65 3.39 7.56 -14.59
C THR A 65 2.13 7.16 -13.80
N GLY A 66 1.25 8.11 -13.49
CA GLY A 66 0.00 7.90 -12.75
C GLY A 66 -1.07 8.91 -13.14
N ARG A 67 -2.19 8.91 -12.41
CA ARG A 67 -3.29 9.86 -12.63
C ARG A 67 -2.91 11.28 -12.24
N LEU A 68 -3.51 12.26 -12.92
CA LEU A 68 -3.29 13.67 -12.65
C LEU A 68 -4.51 14.38 -12.04
N ASP A 69 -5.66 13.71 -11.88
CA ASP A 69 -6.95 14.33 -11.52
C ASP A 69 -6.85 15.22 -10.27
N ASP A 70 -6.27 14.70 -9.19
CA ASP A 70 -6.09 15.46 -7.95
C ASP A 70 -5.16 16.66 -8.15
N ILE A 71 -4.10 16.50 -8.95
CA ILE A 71 -3.13 17.56 -9.27
C ILE A 71 -3.82 18.65 -10.09
N VAL A 72 -4.51 18.28 -11.17
CA VAL A 72 -5.13 19.24 -12.11
C VAL A 72 -6.37 19.92 -11.54
N SER A 73 -6.97 19.35 -10.48
CA SER A 73 -8.08 19.96 -9.75
C SER A 73 -7.69 21.20 -8.94
N TYR A 74 -6.38 21.48 -8.79
CA TYR A 74 -5.89 22.66 -8.07
C TYR A 74 -6.49 23.96 -8.62
N ASP A 75 -7.09 24.74 -7.73
CA ASP A 75 -7.81 25.98 -8.04
C ASP A 75 -7.15 27.24 -7.43
N GLY A 76 -5.97 27.10 -6.83
CA GLY A 76 -5.22 28.21 -6.24
C GLY A 76 -4.65 29.20 -7.27
N ALA A 77 -3.90 30.17 -6.77
CA ALA A 77 -3.44 31.32 -7.57
C ALA A 77 -2.22 30.98 -8.45
N PHE A 78 -1.23 30.27 -7.90
CA PHE A 78 -0.07 29.80 -8.66
C PHE A 78 0.62 28.65 -7.93
N ALA A 79 0.78 27.50 -8.57
CA ALA A 79 1.55 26.38 -8.03
C ALA A 79 2.72 26.02 -8.95
N ILE A 80 3.84 25.63 -8.35
CA ILE A 80 5.07 25.26 -9.06
C ILE A 80 5.84 24.20 -8.27
N LEU A 81 6.69 23.43 -8.96
CA LEU A 81 7.58 22.51 -8.29
C LEU A 81 8.61 23.26 -7.43
N ARG A 82 8.88 22.72 -6.24
CA ARG A 82 10.15 22.90 -5.54
C ARG A 82 11.27 22.30 -6.38
N ASP A 83 12.40 22.98 -6.48
CA ASP A 83 13.55 22.45 -7.19
C ASP A 83 14.15 21.25 -6.46
N PHE A 84 14.45 20.18 -7.21
CA PHE A 84 14.99 18.94 -6.65
C PHE A 84 16.51 19.01 -6.41
N TYR A 85 17.20 20.04 -6.88
CA TYR A 85 18.66 20.21 -6.82
C TYR A 85 19.07 21.50 -6.13
N ARG A 86 18.39 22.59 -6.45
CA ARG A 86 18.63 23.89 -5.83
C ARG A 86 18.02 23.82 -4.44
N GLY A 87 18.86 23.60 -3.43
CA GLY A 87 18.43 23.45 -2.04
C GLY A 87 17.58 24.62 -1.53
N GLY A 88 16.82 24.37 -0.46
CA GLY A 88 15.87 25.36 0.10
C GLY A 88 14.52 25.36 -0.62
N ASP A 89 13.85 26.53 -0.63
CA ASP A 89 12.51 26.71 -1.20
C ASP A 89 12.52 27.26 -2.63
N THR A 90 13.55 26.94 -3.41
CA THR A 90 13.68 27.43 -4.78
C THR A 90 12.70 26.75 -5.74
N MET A 91 12.36 27.43 -6.84
CA MET A 91 11.28 27.02 -7.76
C MET A 91 11.79 26.31 -9.00
N GLN A 92 11.01 25.43 -9.60
CA GLN A 92 11.37 24.76 -10.85
C GLN A 92 10.19 24.74 -11.82
N SER A 93 10.39 25.21 -13.05
CA SER A 93 9.32 25.52 -14.01
C SER A 93 8.88 24.35 -14.91
N ALA A 94 9.22 23.10 -14.59
CA ALA A 94 8.85 21.96 -15.41
C ALA A 94 7.39 21.51 -15.24
N PHE A 95 6.76 21.89 -14.13
CA PHE A 95 5.34 21.71 -13.89
C PHE A 95 4.81 22.93 -13.16
N MET A 96 3.82 23.61 -13.73
CA MET A 96 3.27 24.86 -13.20
C MET A 96 1.77 24.92 -13.42
N MET A 97 1.04 25.57 -12.51
CA MET A 97 -0.40 25.74 -12.60
C MET A 97 -0.84 27.15 -12.22
N TRP A 98 -1.68 27.77 -13.05
CA TRP A 98 -2.19 29.13 -12.82
C TRP A 98 -3.48 29.39 -13.64
N PRO A 99 -4.30 30.38 -13.26
CA PRO A 99 -5.39 30.86 -14.11
C PRO A 99 -4.86 31.76 -15.24
N ALA A 100 -5.25 31.51 -16.48
CA ALA A 100 -4.92 32.36 -17.63
C ALA A 100 -5.37 33.82 -17.42
N GLY A 101 -4.61 34.76 -18.00
CA GLY A 101 -4.79 36.19 -17.77
C GLY A 101 -4.20 36.71 -16.44
N SER A 102 -3.76 35.81 -15.55
CA SER A 102 -3.01 36.19 -14.35
C SER A 102 -1.49 36.13 -14.57
N HIS A 103 -0.73 36.75 -13.67
CA HIS A 103 0.74 36.68 -13.62
C HIS A 103 1.47 37.19 -14.88
N GLU A 104 0.82 38.01 -15.73
CA GLU A 104 1.43 38.61 -16.93
C GLU A 104 2.72 39.38 -16.64
N TYR A 105 2.88 39.89 -15.41
CA TYR A 105 4.11 40.57 -14.98
C TYR A 105 5.38 39.72 -15.12
N ILE A 106 5.27 38.39 -15.18
CA ILE A 106 6.39 37.48 -15.42
C ILE A 106 6.93 37.72 -16.84
N TRP A 107 6.05 37.66 -17.84
CA TRP A 107 6.36 37.94 -19.25
C TRP A 107 6.69 39.41 -19.48
N ALA A 108 5.76 40.30 -19.11
CA ALA A 108 5.88 41.73 -19.37
C ALA A 108 7.10 42.35 -18.68
N GLY A 109 7.44 41.86 -17.48
CA GLY A 109 8.67 42.23 -16.79
C GLY A 109 9.90 41.82 -17.59
N TRP A 110 9.99 40.55 -18.00
CA TRP A 110 11.14 40.04 -18.75
C TRP A 110 11.36 40.81 -20.05
N GLU A 111 10.27 41.07 -20.77
CA GLU A 111 10.29 41.85 -22.01
C GLU A 111 10.71 43.30 -21.77
N LEU A 112 10.17 43.96 -20.74
CA LEU A 112 10.52 45.33 -20.37
C LEU A 112 12.02 45.50 -20.06
N PHE A 113 12.64 44.49 -19.44
CA PHE A 113 14.07 44.49 -19.15
C PHE A 113 14.95 44.09 -20.35
N GLY A 114 14.37 43.98 -21.55
CA GLY A 114 15.10 43.65 -22.77
C GLY A 114 15.47 42.18 -22.89
N ARG A 115 14.65 41.28 -22.31
CA ARG A 115 14.81 39.81 -22.38
C ARG A 115 16.18 39.35 -21.87
N PRO A 116 16.56 39.73 -20.63
CA PRO A 116 17.87 39.40 -20.11
C PRO A 116 18.04 37.88 -19.96
N GLU A 117 19.25 37.41 -20.21
CA GLU A 117 19.69 36.12 -19.66
C GLU A 117 19.66 36.20 -18.13
N TRP A 118 19.30 35.11 -17.48
CA TRP A 118 19.12 35.06 -16.03
C TRP A 118 19.81 33.82 -15.45
N PRO A 119 20.43 33.91 -14.26
CA PRO A 119 20.91 32.73 -13.54
C PRO A 119 19.77 31.72 -13.35
N ASP A 120 20.03 30.46 -13.66
CA ASP A 120 19.01 29.39 -13.67
C ASP A 120 17.88 29.59 -14.71
N GLY A 121 18.08 30.44 -15.71
CA GLY A 121 17.19 30.57 -16.87
C GLY A 121 15.79 31.10 -16.52
N ASP A 122 14.77 30.52 -17.16
CA ASP A 122 13.37 30.93 -17.03
C ASP A 122 12.85 30.73 -15.60
N GLN A 123 13.20 29.63 -14.93
CA GLN A 123 12.76 29.36 -13.56
C GLN A 123 13.32 30.37 -12.56
N GLY A 124 14.58 30.78 -12.70
CA GLY A 124 15.17 31.81 -11.86
C GLY A 124 14.49 33.17 -12.08
N TRP A 125 14.05 33.45 -13.32
CA TRP A 125 13.28 34.66 -13.62
C TRP A 125 11.87 34.63 -13.01
N ILE A 126 11.19 33.48 -13.10
CA ILE A 126 9.89 33.25 -12.47
C ILE A 126 10.00 33.47 -10.96
N GLU A 127 11.00 32.86 -10.32
CA GLU A 127 11.26 32.99 -8.88
C GLU A 127 11.51 34.46 -8.47
N LYS A 128 12.37 35.17 -9.21
CA LYS A 128 12.59 36.60 -9.01
C LYS A 128 11.29 37.41 -9.14
N SER A 129 10.42 36.99 -10.05
CA SER A 129 9.11 37.61 -10.26
C SER A 129 8.15 37.36 -9.08
N PHE A 130 8.48 36.53 -8.09
CA PHE A 130 7.66 36.39 -6.88
C PHE A 130 8.26 37.05 -5.63
N ALA A 131 9.52 37.51 -5.67
CA ALA A 131 10.25 38.03 -4.50
C ALA A 131 9.77 39.40 -3.93
N GLY A 132 8.60 39.92 -4.34
CA GLY A 132 8.07 41.22 -3.92
C GLY A 132 7.05 41.13 -2.77
N ARG A 133 7.08 42.08 -1.81
CA ARG A 133 6.26 42.08 -0.58
C ARG A 133 4.73 42.10 -0.76
N ASN A 134 4.22 42.28 -1.99
CA ASN A 134 2.79 42.33 -2.32
C ASN A 134 2.41 41.32 -3.42
N ARG A 135 3.20 40.25 -3.61
CA ARG A 135 2.92 39.20 -4.60
C ARG A 135 2.39 37.95 -3.93
N VAL A 136 1.61 37.18 -4.69
CA VAL A 136 1.14 35.84 -4.33
C VAL A 136 2.37 35.00 -3.96
N ILE A 137 2.30 34.26 -2.86
CA ILE A 137 3.32 33.25 -2.53
C ILE A 137 2.96 32.00 -3.32
N PRO A 138 3.81 31.50 -4.23
CA PRO A 138 3.49 30.30 -4.98
C PRO A 138 3.37 29.08 -4.07
N ASP A 139 2.34 28.28 -4.28
CA ASP A 139 2.21 26.99 -3.63
C ASP A 139 3.25 26.02 -4.20
N ARG A 140 3.81 25.16 -3.34
CA ARG A 140 4.72 24.09 -3.77
C ARG A 140 3.92 22.83 -4.01
N LEU A 141 4.02 22.31 -5.22
CA LEU A 141 3.30 21.10 -5.62
C LEU A 141 3.64 19.90 -4.74
N GLN A 142 4.89 19.79 -4.27
CA GLN A 142 5.30 18.72 -3.35
C GLN A 142 4.72 18.86 -1.94
N ASP A 143 4.34 20.06 -1.51
CA ASP A 143 3.72 20.29 -0.20
C ASP A 143 2.22 19.98 -0.27
N LEU A 144 1.57 20.31 -1.40
CA LEU A 144 0.16 20.00 -1.66
C LEU A 144 -0.07 18.52 -1.97
N TYR A 145 0.86 17.90 -2.69
CA TYR A 145 0.73 16.54 -3.21
C TYR A 145 2.02 15.74 -2.91
N PRO A 146 2.22 15.35 -1.64
CA PRO A 146 3.39 14.57 -1.25
C PRO A 146 3.47 13.27 -2.06
N ASP A 147 4.69 12.86 -2.39
CA ASP A 147 5.03 11.67 -3.19
C ASP A 147 4.55 11.64 -4.65
N LEU A 148 3.73 12.58 -5.12
CA LEU A 148 3.20 12.56 -6.49
C LEU A 148 4.19 13.08 -7.55
N PHE A 149 5.26 13.75 -7.12
CA PHE A 149 6.31 14.28 -7.99
C PHE A 149 7.67 13.70 -7.63
N SER A 150 8.39 13.20 -8.63
CA SER A 150 9.74 12.67 -8.44
C SER A 150 10.70 13.17 -9.52
N SER A 151 11.99 13.14 -9.21
CA SER A 151 13.07 13.39 -10.15
C SER A 151 13.75 12.07 -10.49
N HIS A 152 13.80 11.72 -11.78
CA HIS A 152 14.45 10.49 -12.25
C HIS A 152 15.90 10.40 -11.76
N LYS A 153 16.61 11.52 -11.72
CA LYS A 153 18.02 11.53 -11.30
C LYS A 153 18.20 11.47 -9.78
N VAL A 154 17.34 12.13 -9.01
CA VAL A 154 17.42 12.06 -7.53
C VAL A 154 17.07 10.65 -7.06
N SER A 155 16.14 9.99 -7.75
CA SER A 155 15.80 8.59 -7.54
C SER A 155 16.78 7.59 -8.19
N ASN A 156 17.89 8.05 -8.76
CA ASN A 156 18.88 7.22 -9.45
C ASN A 156 18.27 6.26 -10.52
N GLY A 157 17.21 6.70 -11.19
CA GLY A 157 16.50 5.96 -12.24
C GLY A 157 15.50 4.92 -11.74
N ALA A 158 15.24 4.85 -10.44
CA ALA A 158 14.24 3.95 -9.88
C ALA A 158 12.84 4.26 -10.46
N MET A 159 12.07 3.21 -10.71
CA MET A 159 10.67 3.36 -11.11
C MET A 159 9.89 3.97 -9.93
N PRO A 160 9.09 5.03 -10.13
CA PRO A 160 8.31 5.60 -9.05
C PRO A 160 7.25 4.60 -8.56
N HIS A 161 7.19 4.36 -7.25
CA HIS A 161 6.08 3.62 -6.64
C HIS A 161 4.81 4.48 -6.58
N LYS A 162 4.95 5.74 -6.15
CA LYS A 162 3.85 6.67 -5.91
C LYS A 162 3.71 7.80 -6.94
N ALA A 163 4.82 8.30 -7.47
CA ALA A 163 4.80 9.51 -8.29
C ALA A 163 3.93 9.34 -9.55
N ALA A 164 3.08 10.32 -9.80
CA ALA A 164 2.31 10.47 -11.02
C ALA A 164 3.09 11.22 -12.09
N VAL A 165 4.05 12.05 -11.68
CA VAL A 165 4.87 12.90 -12.54
C VAL A 165 6.34 12.66 -12.23
N VAL A 166 7.10 12.19 -13.22
CA VAL A 166 8.56 12.00 -13.12
C VAL A 166 9.28 12.95 -14.05
N LYS A 167 10.13 13.79 -13.46
CA LYS A 167 10.83 14.83 -14.20
C LYS A 167 12.28 14.45 -14.52
N PHE A 168 12.71 14.78 -15.74
CA PHE A 168 14.08 14.60 -16.21
C PHE A 168 14.80 15.95 -16.27
N HIS A 169 15.79 16.13 -15.40
CA HIS A 169 16.58 17.36 -15.34
C HIS A 169 17.77 17.27 -16.31
N GLY A 170 17.73 17.97 -17.45
CA GLY A 170 18.85 17.98 -18.40
C GLY A 170 19.08 16.62 -19.05
N VAL A 171 20.28 16.05 -18.90
CA VAL A 171 20.66 14.72 -19.44
C VAL A 171 20.78 13.66 -18.34
N PRO A 172 20.28 12.43 -18.51
CA PRO A 172 19.59 11.95 -19.71
C PRO A 172 18.19 12.56 -19.85
N ARG A 173 17.73 12.71 -21.08
CA ARG A 173 16.34 12.97 -21.47
C ARG A 173 15.60 11.63 -21.56
N PRO A 174 14.26 11.62 -21.47
CA PRO A 174 13.46 10.40 -21.55
C PRO A 174 13.82 9.46 -22.72
N HIS A 175 13.96 10.01 -23.93
CA HIS A 175 14.28 9.24 -25.15
C HIS A 175 15.72 8.75 -25.23
N GLU A 176 16.62 9.22 -24.36
CA GLU A 176 18.01 8.75 -24.29
C GLU A 176 18.14 7.48 -23.44
N ILE A 177 17.11 7.15 -22.66
CA ILE A 177 17.04 5.89 -21.90
C ILE A 177 16.39 4.83 -22.78
N VAL A 178 17.10 3.71 -22.97
CA VAL A 178 16.71 2.64 -23.90
C VAL A 178 16.38 1.32 -23.18
N ASP A 179 16.57 1.26 -21.87
CA ASP A 179 16.33 0.10 -21.01
C ASP A 179 15.48 0.48 -19.78
N GLY A 180 15.08 -0.54 -19.02
CA GLY A 180 14.26 -0.37 -17.82
C GLY A 180 12.81 0.04 -18.12
N TRP A 181 12.23 0.83 -17.22
CA TRP A 181 10.81 1.21 -17.24
C TRP A 181 10.51 2.41 -18.15
N VAL A 182 11.50 3.29 -18.36
CA VAL A 182 11.32 4.56 -19.10
C VAL A 182 10.84 4.33 -20.55
N PRO A 183 11.41 3.41 -21.36
CA PRO A 183 10.91 3.13 -22.71
C PRO A 183 9.50 2.54 -22.74
N ARG A 184 9.03 1.97 -21.63
CA ARG A 184 7.69 1.39 -21.52
C ARG A 184 6.63 2.47 -21.29
N VAL A 185 7.01 3.59 -20.67
CA VAL A 185 6.16 4.78 -20.44
C VAL A 185 6.31 5.79 -21.57
N TRP A 186 7.53 6.05 -22.03
CA TRP A 186 7.86 7.04 -23.06
C TRP A 186 7.58 6.53 -24.49
N LYS A 187 6.31 6.27 -24.80
CA LYS A 187 5.83 5.87 -26.13
C LYS A 187 4.34 6.17 -26.29
N ILE A 188 3.83 6.17 -27.53
CA ILE A 188 2.39 6.22 -27.78
C ILE A 188 1.73 4.97 -27.20
N GLY A 189 0.68 5.16 -26.38
CA GLY A 189 0.09 4.08 -25.59
C GLY A 189 1.03 3.53 -24.52
N GLY A 190 1.94 4.37 -24.02
CA GLY A 190 2.85 4.07 -22.93
C GLY A 190 2.11 3.63 -21.67
N MET A 191 2.80 2.83 -20.86
CA MET A 191 2.22 2.33 -19.63
C MET A 191 2.08 3.42 -18.57
N THR A 192 1.02 3.31 -17.77
CA THR A 192 0.85 4.05 -16.52
C THR A 192 0.58 3.07 -15.38
N ARG A 193 0.73 3.52 -14.15
CA ARG A 193 0.24 2.78 -13.00
C ARG A 193 -1.27 2.59 -13.12
N ALA A 194 -1.72 1.35 -12.93
CA ALA A 194 -3.14 1.05 -12.88
C ALA A 194 -3.73 1.58 -11.56
N GLU A 195 -4.46 2.68 -11.64
CA GLU A 195 -5.28 3.20 -10.55
C GLU A 195 -6.74 2.87 -10.86
N LEU A 196 -7.31 2.02 -10.01
CA LEU A 196 -8.64 1.43 -10.20
C LEU A 196 -9.55 1.85 -9.06
N ASP A 197 -10.73 2.36 -9.42
CA ASP A 197 -11.78 2.59 -8.43
C ASP A 197 -12.39 1.26 -8.03
N ASN A 198 -12.42 1.02 -6.73
CA ASN A 198 -13.18 -0.07 -6.14
C ASN A 198 -14.66 0.31 -6.10
N VAL A 199 -15.35 0.10 -7.22
CA VAL A 199 -16.81 0.28 -7.30
C VAL A 199 -17.49 -1.06 -7.03
N CYS A 200 -18.34 -1.11 -6.01
CA CYS A 200 -19.14 -2.29 -5.76
C CYS A 200 -20.17 -2.45 -6.90
N ASN A 201 -20.35 -3.66 -7.39
CA ASN A 201 -21.32 -3.97 -8.45
C ASN A 201 -22.79 -3.94 -7.99
N THR A 202 -23.03 -3.66 -6.71
CA THR A 202 -24.34 -3.59 -6.07
C THR A 202 -24.42 -2.30 -5.26
N GLU A 203 -25.54 -1.59 -5.35
CA GLU A 203 -25.74 -0.36 -4.57
C GLU A 203 -25.64 -0.62 -3.06
N ASN A 204 -25.00 0.30 -2.32
CA ASN A 204 -24.76 0.13 -0.89
C ASN A 204 -26.05 -0.11 -0.11
N GLN A 205 -27.16 0.56 -0.47
CA GLN A 205 -28.43 0.37 0.23
C GLN A 205 -28.96 -1.07 0.13
N ILE A 206 -28.83 -1.70 -1.04
CA ILE A 206 -29.20 -3.12 -1.24
C ILE A 206 -28.33 -4.03 -0.36
N ILE A 207 -27.04 -3.74 -0.26
CA ILE A 207 -26.12 -4.46 0.63
C ILE A 207 -26.57 -4.35 2.09
N LEU A 208 -26.86 -3.13 2.57
CA LEU A 208 -27.32 -2.92 3.95
C LEU A 208 -28.65 -3.63 4.23
N ASP A 209 -29.55 -3.66 3.26
CA ASP A 209 -30.84 -4.34 3.42
C ASP A 209 -30.70 -5.88 3.40
N ASN A 210 -29.76 -6.42 2.62
CA ASN A 210 -29.36 -7.83 2.72
C ASN A 210 -28.81 -8.17 4.12
N ILE A 211 -27.92 -7.33 4.67
CA ILE A 211 -27.36 -7.53 6.01
C ILE A 211 -28.48 -7.58 7.07
N LYS A 212 -29.39 -6.60 7.05
CA LYS A 212 -30.55 -6.55 7.97
C LYS A 212 -31.43 -7.79 7.85
N TYR A 213 -31.66 -8.27 6.63
CA TYR A 213 -32.43 -9.49 6.40
C TYR A 213 -31.75 -10.71 7.05
N VAL A 214 -30.44 -10.88 6.85
CA VAL A 214 -29.68 -12.00 7.41
C VAL A 214 -29.59 -11.95 8.93
N MET A 215 -29.60 -10.76 9.54
CA MET A 215 -29.67 -10.62 11.00
C MET A 215 -30.96 -11.21 11.59
N SER A 216 -32.07 -11.19 10.83
CA SER A 216 -33.33 -11.82 11.24
C SER A 216 -33.35 -13.34 11.02
N TRP A 217 -32.33 -13.89 10.36
CA TRP A 217 -32.23 -15.31 10.03
C TRP A 217 -31.55 -16.09 11.15
N GLU A 218 -32.05 -17.31 11.42
CA GLU A 218 -31.42 -18.22 12.37
C GLU A 218 -30.19 -18.88 11.72
N SER A 219 -29.01 -18.30 11.95
CA SER A 219 -27.72 -18.79 11.43
C SER A 219 -26.61 -18.69 12.46
N LYS A 220 -25.57 -19.53 12.29
CA LYS A 220 -24.30 -19.40 12.99
C LYS A 220 -23.54 -18.21 12.41
N TRP A 221 -22.92 -17.40 13.25
CA TRP A 221 -22.01 -16.34 12.80
C TRP A 221 -20.57 -16.83 12.90
N PHE A 222 -19.75 -16.39 11.97
CA PHE A 222 -18.35 -16.76 11.88
C PHE A 222 -17.62 -16.18 13.08
N ASP A 223 -16.86 -17.05 13.74
CA ASP A 223 -15.99 -16.71 14.84
C ASP A 223 -14.66 -17.41 14.62
N PHE A 224 -13.61 -16.90 15.23
CA PHE A 224 -12.26 -17.41 15.05
C PHE A 224 -11.48 -17.44 16.37
N ASP A 225 -10.47 -18.30 16.40
CA ASP A 225 -9.61 -18.52 17.55
C ASP A 225 -8.16 -18.53 17.06
N TYR A 226 -7.41 -17.46 17.39
CA TYR A 226 -6.03 -17.30 16.97
C TYR A 226 -5.05 -18.25 17.67
N SER A 227 -5.47 -18.96 18.72
CA SER A 227 -4.61 -19.86 19.50
C SER A 227 -4.23 -21.15 18.76
N LYS A 228 -4.91 -21.46 17.66
CA LYS A 228 -4.67 -22.70 16.89
C LYS A 228 -4.21 -22.37 15.47
N ARG A 229 -2.98 -22.75 15.15
CA ARG A 229 -2.42 -22.66 13.80
C ARG A 229 -1.94 -24.04 13.31
N ASP A 230 -2.83 -24.80 12.68
CA ASP A 230 -2.53 -26.12 12.12
C ASP A 230 -3.13 -26.31 10.71
N GLY A 231 -2.98 -27.51 10.12
CA GLY A 231 -3.70 -27.84 8.89
C GLY A 231 -3.23 -27.09 7.63
N GLN A 232 -3.86 -27.39 6.50
CA GLN A 232 -3.61 -26.72 5.23
C GLN A 232 -4.92 -26.57 4.45
N ALA A 233 -5.11 -25.43 3.80
CA ALA A 233 -6.29 -25.13 2.99
C ALA A 233 -5.91 -25.02 1.50
N CYS A 234 -6.76 -25.55 0.64
CA CYS A 234 -6.73 -25.33 -0.81
C CYS A 234 -7.87 -24.38 -1.17
N ILE A 235 -7.55 -23.17 -1.60
CA ILE A 235 -8.56 -22.19 -2.07
C ILE A 235 -8.68 -22.33 -3.58
N VAL A 236 -9.90 -22.63 -4.04
CA VAL A 236 -10.18 -22.96 -5.44
C VAL A 236 -11.07 -21.87 -6.04
N GLY A 237 -10.44 -21.06 -6.90
CA GLY A 237 -11.09 -20.12 -7.81
C GLY A 237 -11.50 -20.78 -9.12
N GLY A 238 -12.22 -20.03 -9.95
CA GLY A 238 -12.74 -20.51 -11.24
C GLY A 238 -11.81 -20.35 -12.44
N GLY A 239 -10.61 -19.80 -12.25
CA GLY A 239 -9.69 -19.40 -13.31
C GLY A 239 -9.20 -20.55 -14.19
N PRO A 240 -8.75 -20.26 -15.43
CA PRO A 240 -8.43 -21.29 -16.43
C PRO A 240 -7.38 -22.31 -15.98
N SER A 241 -6.41 -21.93 -15.13
CA SER A 241 -5.37 -22.86 -14.69
C SER A 241 -5.92 -24.03 -13.87
N LEU A 242 -7.12 -23.91 -13.30
CA LEU A 242 -7.73 -24.99 -12.52
C LEU A 242 -7.80 -26.31 -13.32
N ALA A 243 -8.18 -26.23 -14.60
CA ALA A 243 -8.40 -27.41 -15.44
C ALA A 243 -7.15 -28.31 -15.55
N ALA A 244 -5.96 -27.70 -15.59
CA ALA A 244 -4.70 -28.42 -15.71
C ALA A 244 -4.17 -28.97 -14.38
N ASN A 245 -4.76 -28.57 -13.24
CA ASN A 245 -4.18 -28.81 -11.91
C ASN A 245 -5.07 -29.64 -10.97
N LEU A 246 -6.07 -30.32 -11.53
CA LEU A 246 -7.02 -31.15 -10.77
C LEU A 246 -6.37 -32.35 -10.07
N ASP A 247 -5.36 -32.97 -10.68
CA ASP A 247 -4.68 -34.13 -10.09
C ASP A 247 -3.87 -33.74 -8.86
N GLN A 248 -3.22 -32.57 -8.90
CA GLN A 248 -2.54 -32.02 -7.73
C GLN A 248 -3.55 -31.69 -6.62
N LEU A 249 -4.71 -31.12 -6.96
CA LEU A 249 -5.77 -30.85 -5.99
C LEU A 249 -6.32 -32.14 -5.35
N LYS A 250 -6.55 -33.19 -6.15
CA LYS A 250 -6.93 -34.53 -5.65
C LYS A 250 -5.88 -35.12 -4.72
N TRP A 251 -4.61 -34.99 -5.09
CA TRP A 251 -3.51 -35.42 -4.24
C TRP A 251 -3.52 -34.68 -2.90
N ARG A 252 -3.67 -33.34 -2.90
CA ARG A 252 -3.78 -32.55 -1.66
C ARG A 252 -4.96 -32.96 -0.79
N GLN A 253 -6.12 -33.20 -1.39
CA GLN A 253 -7.28 -33.74 -0.66
C GLN A 253 -6.97 -35.09 -0.01
N SER A 254 -6.27 -35.99 -0.72
CA SER A 254 -5.85 -37.28 -0.15
C SER A 254 -4.90 -37.15 1.03
N GLN A 255 -4.19 -36.02 1.15
CA GLN A 255 -3.34 -35.69 2.29
C GLN A 255 -4.10 -35.00 3.44
N GLY A 256 -5.44 -34.94 3.36
CA GLY A 256 -6.29 -34.33 4.39
C GLY A 256 -6.37 -32.80 4.33
N GLN A 257 -5.84 -32.16 3.28
CA GLN A 257 -5.92 -30.72 3.10
C GLN A 257 -7.36 -30.30 2.76
N LYS A 258 -7.84 -29.22 3.39
CA LYS A 258 -9.23 -28.78 3.30
C LYS A 258 -9.50 -27.98 2.04
N ILE A 259 -10.55 -28.30 1.30
CA ILE A 259 -10.88 -27.61 0.05
C ILE A 259 -11.95 -26.55 0.28
N PHE A 260 -11.62 -25.32 -0.08
CA PHE A 260 -12.54 -24.19 -0.14
C PHE A 260 -12.82 -23.88 -1.61
N THR A 261 -14.09 -23.88 -1.99
CA THR A 261 -14.51 -23.46 -3.33
C THR A 261 -15.14 -22.09 -3.30
N THR A 262 -15.08 -21.39 -4.42
CA THR A 262 -15.75 -20.11 -4.63
C THR A 262 -16.65 -20.19 -5.88
N ASN A 263 -17.85 -19.64 -5.80
CA ASN A 263 -18.81 -19.53 -6.92
C ASN A 263 -18.93 -20.84 -7.75
N GLY A 264 -18.76 -20.76 -9.08
CA GLY A 264 -18.91 -21.92 -9.98
C GLY A 264 -17.90 -23.07 -9.75
N ALA A 265 -16.83 -22.86 -8.96
CA ALA A 265 -15.83 -23.90 -8.72
C ALA A 265 -16.42 -25.11 -7.97
N LEU A 266 -17.48 -24.90 -7.16
CA LEU A 266 -18.14 -26.00 -6.45
C LEU A 266 -18.71 -27.05 -7.40
N GLU A 267 -19.57 -26.64 -8.34
CA GLU A 267 -20.19 -27.56 -9.31
C GLU A 267 -19.11 -28.20 -10.20
N TYR A 268 -18.13 -27.40 -10.64
CA TYR A 268 -17.02 -27.88 -11.47
C TYR A 268 -16.20 -29.00 -10.82
N LEU A 269 -15.89 -28.88 -9.52
CA LEU A 269 -15.15 -29.89 -8.76
C LEU A 269 -16.00 -31.14 -8.47
N MET A 270 -17.27 -30.94 -8.10
CA MET A 270 -18.20 -32.04 -7.82
C MET A 270 -18.37 -32.96 -9.03
N ASP A 271 -18.50 -32.39 -10.24
CA ASP A 271 -18.59 -33.13 -11.51
C ASP A 271 -17.34 -33.97 -11.82
N ARG A 272 -16.22 -33.69 -11.13
CA ARG A 272 -14.92 -34.35 -11.33
C ARG A 272 -14.51 -35.22 -10.14
N GLY A 273 -15.45 -35.47 -9.22
CA GLY A 273 -15.27 -36.35 -8.08
C GLY A 273 -14.34 -35.77 -7.00
N ILE A 274 -14.26 -34.44 -6.90
CA ILE A 274 -13.53 -33.75 -5.82
C ILE A 274 -14.58 -33.10 -4.92
N THR A 275 -14.69 -33.55 -3.67
CA THR A 275 -15.72 -33.06 -2.74
C THR A 275 -15.16 -31.93 -1.87
N PRO A 276 -15.64 -30.69 -2.00
CA PRO A 276 -15.16 -29.59 -1.15
C PRO A 276 -15.57 -29.75 0.31
N ASP A 277 -14.81 -29.16 1.22
CA ASP A 277 -15.18 -29.03 2.64
C ASP A 277 -15.99 -27.75 2.87
N TYR A 278 -15.58 -26.66 2.20
CA TYR A 278 -16.16 -25.33 2.35
C TYR A 278 -16.55 -24.73 0.99
N HIS A 279 -17.60 -23.90 1.01
CA HIS A 279 -17.99 -23.05 -0.09
C HIS A 279 -18.16 -21.62 0.38
N VAL A 280 -17.46 -20.67 -0.26
CA VAL A 280 -17.44 -19.26 0.13
C VAL A 280 -18.15 -18.40 -0.90
N MET A 281 -19.04 -17.52 -0.44
CA MET A 281 -19.71 -16.51 -1.28
C MET A 281 -19.63 -15.13 -0.63
N LEU A 282 -19.44 -14.10 -1.45
CA LEU A 282 -19.28 -12.70 -1.04
C LEU A 282 -20.28 -11.75 -1.72
N ASP A 283 -20.50 -11.94 -3.01
CA ASP A 283 -21.09 -10.93 -3.89
C ASP A 283 -22.62 -10.83 -3.73
N ALA A 284 -23.12 -9.60 -3.64
CA ALA A 284 -24.50 -9.26 -3.30
C ALA A 284 -25.49 -9.40 -4.46
N ARG A 285 -25.01 -9.62 -5.69
CA ARG A 285 -25.84 -9.78 -6.89
C ARG A 285 -26.81 -10.96 -6.75
N PRO A 286 -28.11 -10.78 -7.04
CA PRO A 286 -29.10 -11.86 -6.94
C PRO A 286 -28.82 -13.03 -7.89
N GLU A 287 -28.17 -12.78 -9.03
CA GLU A 287 -27.78 -13.78 -10.03
C GLU A 287 -26.80 -14.83 -9.48
N ASN A 288 -26.07 -14.51 -8.40
CA ASN A 288 -25.13 -15.44 -7.77
C ASN A 288 -25.84 -16.63 -7.11
N ALA A 289 -27.16 -16.58 -6.91
CA ALA A 289 -27.93 -17.73 -6.46
C ALA A 289 -27.76 -18.95 -7.40
N GLN A 290 -27.37 -18.75 -8.66
CA GLN A 290 -27.05 -19.83 -9.59
C GLN A 290 -25.93 -20.76 -9.08
N PHE A 291 -24.99 -20.25 -8.26
CA PHE A 291 -23.88 -21.02 -7.71
C PHE A 291 -24.30 -21.95 -6.57
N VAL A 292 -25.51 -21.76 -6.02
CA VAL A 292 -26.08 -22.58 -4.94
C VAL A 292 -27.41 -23.22 -5.35
N LYS A 293 -27.70 -23.31 -6.65
CA LYS A 293 -28.91 -23.99 -7.17
C LYS A 293 -28.98 -25.48 -6.80
N ASN A 294 -27.81 -26.11 -6.64
CA ASN A 294 -27.65 -27.54 -6.33
C ASN A 294 -26.74 -27.70 -5.09
N PRO A 295 -27.22 -27.36 -3.88
CA PRO A 295 -26.40 -27.39 -2.68
C PRO A 295 -26.08 -28.83 -2.24
N VAL A 296 -24.90 -29.01 -1.65
CA VAL A 296 -24.30 -30.29 -1.30
C VAL A 296 -24.26 -30.44 0.22
N ARG A 297 -24.84 -31.53 0.74
CA ARG A 297 -25.01 -31.73 2.20
C ARG A 297 -23.72 -31.84 2.99
N SER A 298 -22.64 -32.33 2.37
CA SER A 298 -21.33 -32.48 3.02
C SER A 298 -20.51 -31.19 3.06
N VAL A 299 -20.97 -30.13 2.40
CA VAL A 299 -20.25 -28.86 2.28
C VAL A 299 -20.75 -27.89 3.35
N LYS A 300 -19.83 -27.20 4.03
CA LYS A 300 -20.17 -26.05 4.88
C LYS A 300 -20.14 -24.77 4.05
N TYR A 301 -21.16 -23.95 4.19
CA TYR A 301 -21.33 -22.71 3.44
C TYR A 301 -20.92 -21.51 4.29
N LEU A 302 -19.85 -20.82 3.90
CA LEU A 302 -19.41 -19.56 4.49
C LEU A 302 -19.93 -18.42 3.62
N ILE A 303 -21.00 -17.76 4.06
CA ILE A 303 -21.73 -16.80 3.23
C ILE A 303 -21.66 -15.40 3.84
N ALA A 304 -21.24 -14.41 3.05
CA ALA A 304 -21.21 -13.04 3.51
C ALA A 304 -22.64 -12.54 3.82
N SER A 305 -22.83 -11.77 4.89
CA SER A 305 -24.13 -11.20 5.24
C SER A 305 -24.70 -10.25 4.17
N GLN A 306 -23.84 -9.74 3.27
CA GLN A 306 -24.26 -8.90 2.14
C GLN A 306 -24.83 -9.69 0.96
N CYS A 307 -24.67 -11.02 0.93
CA CYS A 307 -25.18 -11.86 -0.15
C CYS A 307 -26.70 -11.72 -0.28
N GLY A 308 -27.19 -11.82 -1.52
CA GLY A 308 -28.62 -11.68 -1.81
C GLY A 308 -29.48 -12.72 -1.07
N ARG A 309 -30.69 -12.31 -0.69
CA ARG A 309 -31.69 -13.15 0.00
C ARG A 309 -31.91 -14.53 -0.64
N SER A 310 -31.93 -14.60 -1.96
CA SER A 310 -32.13 -15.84 -2.73
C SER A 310 -31.06 -16.92 -2.44
N ILE A 311 -29.83 -16.52 -2.07
CA ILE A 311 -28.76 -17.45 -1.68
C ILE A 311 -29.11 -18.12 -0.35
N PHE A 312 -29.57 -17.35 0.63
CA PHE A 312 -29.96 -17.89 1.94
C PHE A 312 -31.20 -18.78 1.86
N GLU A 313 -32.17 -18.41 1.02
CA GLU A 313 -33.34 -19.25 0.75
C GLU A 313 -32.96 -20.58 0.07
N ALA A 314 -32.04 -20.56 -0.90
CA ALA A 314 -31.53 -21.77 -1.54
C ALA A 314 -30.75 -22.69 -0.58
N LEU A 315 -30.09 -22.11 0.42
CA LEU A 315 -29.31 -22.83 1.44
C LEU A 315 -30.11 -23.16 2.71
N ALA A 316 -31.43 -22.92 2.72
CA ALA A 316 -32.27 -23.23 3.87
C ALA A 316 -32.15 -24.70 4.27
N GLY A 317 -31.78 -24.95 5.53
CA GLY A 317 -31.57 -26.28 6.09
C GLY A 317 -30.20 -26.90 5.78
N PHE A 318 -29.25 -26.18 5.20
CA PHE A 318 -27.83 -26.59 5.06
C PHE A 318 -26.96 -25.96 6.17
N ASP A 319 -25.72 -26.44 6.32
CA ASP A 319 -24.79 -25.89 7.32
C ASP A 319 -24.21 -24.57 6.83
N VAL A 320 -24.86 -23.47 7.21
CA VAL A 320 -24.49 -22.10 6.84
C VAL A 320 -23.89 -21.38 8.05
N THR A 321 -22.71 -20.81 7.83
CA THR A 321 -22.07 -19.85 8.74
C THR A 321 -21.97 -18.49 8.02
N VAL A 322 -22.47 -17.44 8.66
CA VAL A 322 -22.48 -16.08 8.14
C VAL A 322 -21.22 -15.34 8.57
N PHE A 323 -20.53 -14.67 7.66
CA PHE A 323 -19.47 -13.71 8.02
C PHE A 323 -19.85 -12.30 7.56
N HIS A 324 -19.34 -11.27 8.24
CA HIS A 324 -19.64 -9.88 7.90
C HIS A 324 -18.45 -9.24 7.17
N ASN A 325 -18.67 -8.83 5.93
CA ASN A 325 -17.66 -8.08 5.18
C ASN A 325 -17.64 -6.62 5.64
N ALA A 326 -16.46 -6.03 5.79
CA ALA A 326 -16.31 -4.61 6.07
C ALA A 326 -16.70 -3.76 4.84
N THR A 327 -18.01 -3.57 4.66
CA THR A 327 -18.58 -2.66 3.65
C THR A 327 -19.01 -1.37 4.31
N LYS A 328 -19.06 -0.28 3.54
CA LYS A 328 -19.48 1.04 4.01
C LYS A 328 -20.81 0.95 4.78
N ASP A 329 -20.81 1.48 6.01
CA ASP A 329 -21.94 1.53 6.94
C ASP A 329 -22.43 0.17 7.49
N ALA A 330 -21.73 -0.93 7.23
CA ALA A 330 -22.07 -2.24 7.80
C ALA A 330 -21.90 -2.28 9.33
N ASP A 331 -20.92 -1.56 9.86
CA ASP A 331 -20.69 -1.31 11.29
C ASP A 331 -21.93 -0.69 11.96
N LYS A 332 -22.56 0.28 11.31
CA LYS A 332 -23.76 0.95 11.83
C LYS A 332 -24.97 0.03 11.87
N VAL A 333 -25.09 -0.90 10.91
CA VAL A 333 -26.18 -1.88 10.87
C VAL A 333 -26.00 -2.95 11.95
N LEU A 334 -24.76 -3.36 12.19
CA LEU A 334 -24.40 -4.35 13.22
C LEU A 334 -24.27 -3.73 14.62
N ALA A 335 -24.32 -2.40 14.73
CA ALA A 335 -24.24 -1.69 15.99
C ALA A 335 -25.33 -2.17 16.96
N GLY A 336 -24.91 -2.68 18.12
CA GLY A 336 -25.81 -3.18 19.16
C GLY A 336 -26.03 -4.70 19.15
N VAL A 337 -25.49 -5.43 18.17
CA VAL A 337 -25.41 -6.90 18.29
C VAL A 337 -24.39 -7.23 19.38
N THR A 338 -24.86 -7.90 20.43
CA THR A 338 -24.04 -8.23 21.62
C THR A 338 -24.11 -9.71 21.99
N ASP A 339 -25.03 -10.45 21.38
CA ASP A 339 -25.28 -11.87 21.62
C ASP A 339 -24.57 -12.80 20.60
N LYS A 340 -23.89 -12.23 19.60
CA LYS A 340 -23.20 -12.96 18.52
C LYS A 340 -21.85 -12.31 18.16
N PRO A 341 -20.89 -13.08 17.63
CA PRO A 341 -19.61 -12.55 17.16
C PRO A 341 -19.77 -11.75 15.86
N ALA A 342 -19.88 -10.42 15.99
CA ALA A 342 -20.13 -9.48 14.89
C ALA A 342 -18.82 -8.93 14.29
N HIS A 343 -17.94 -9.82 13.80
CA HIS A 343 -16.64 -9.43 13.25
C HIS A 343 -16.74 -8.84 11.84
N LEU A 344 -16.29 -7.59 11.66
CA LEU A 344 -16.16 -6.97 10.34
C LEU A 344 -14.82 -7.36 9.69
N LEU A 345 -14.89 -8.21 8.67
CA LEU A 345 -13.72 -8.69 7.95
C LEU A 345 -13.32 -7.70 6.86
N GLY A 346 -12.24 -6.95 7.10
CA GLY A 346 -11.57 -6.06 6.14
C GLY A 346 -10.74 -6.79 5.08
N GLY A 347 -10.13 -6.04 4.15
CA GLY A 347 -9.16 -6.54 3.16
C GLY A 347 -9.73 -7.45 2.06
N GLY A 348 -9.25 -7.31 0.82
CA GLY A 348 -9.64 -8.17 -0.29
C GLY A 348 -11.00 -7.82 -0.92
N THR A 349 -10.99 -7.57 -2.23
CA THR A 349 -12.15 -7.15 -3.03
C THR A 349 -12.94 -8.30 -3.63
N THR A 350 -12.40 -9.52 -3.59
CA THR A 350 -12.98 -10.70 -4.24
C THR A 350 -13.25 -11.84 -3.25
N VAL A 351 -14.16 -12.74 -3.63
CA VAL A 351 -14.49 -13.93 -2.83
C VAL A 351 -13.27 -14.85 -2.60
N GLY A 352 -12.33 -14.89 -3.56
CA GLY A 352 -11.09 -15.66 -3.41
C GLY A 352 -10.19 -15.09 -2.30
N MET A 353 -10.03 -13.76 -2.25
CA MET A 353 -9.29 -13.10 -1.17
C MET A 353 -9.98 -13.29 0.19
N LYS A 354 -11.31 -13.22 0.23
CA LYS A 354 -12.07 -13.50 1.47
C LYS A 354 -11.95 -14.95 1.92
N ALA A 355 -11.91 -15.90 0.99
CA ALA A 355 -11.67 -17.31 1.33
C ALA A 355 -10.28 -17.53 1.94
N MET A 356 -9.26 -16.80 1.46
CA MET A 356 -7.92 -16.82 2.07
C MET A 356 -7.94 -16.26 3.49
N LEU A 357 -8.56 -15.08 3.70
CA LEU A 357 -8.70 -14.48 5.03
C LEU A 357 -9.46 -15.41 5.99
N LEU A 358 -10.59 -15.97 5.57
CA LEU A 358 -11.35 -16.92 6.38
C LEU A 358 -10.51 -18.15 6.74
N ALA A 359 -9.72 -18.69 5.81
CA ALA A 359 -8.83 -19.81 6.10
C ALA A 359 -7.75 -19.43 7.13
N GLU A 360 -7.12 -18.26 7.00
CA GLU A 360 -6.15 -17.79 8.00
C GLU A 360 -6.81 -17.63 9.39
N LEU A 361 -7.98 -17.00 9.46
CA LEU A 361 -8.74 -16.83 10.71
C LEU A 361 -9.19 -18.17 11.30
N MET A 362 -9.47 -19.16 10.47
CA MET A 362 -9.78 -20.52 10.92
C MET A 362 -8.55 -21.29 11.41
N GLY A 363 -7.36 -20.69 11.37
CA GLY A 363 -6.13 -21.26 11.91
C GLY A 363 -5.32 -22.07 10.90
N PHE A 364 -5.58 -21.98 9.59
CA PHE A 364 -4.80 -22.73 8.61
C PHE A 364 -3.38 -22.16 8.47
N LYS A 365 -2.35 -22.96 8.78
CA LYS A 365 -0.94 -22.51 8.69
C LYS A 365 -0.40 -22.39 7.24
N ALA A 366 -1.08 -23.02 6.28
CA ALA A 366 -0.71 -22.93 4.88
C ALA A 366 -1.94 -22.87 3.97
N ILE A 367 -1.82 -22.07 2.91
CA ILE A 367 -2.87 -21.80 1.93
C ILE A 367 -2.31 -22.10 0.53
N HIS A 368 -3.01 -22.94 -0.23
CA HIS A 368 -2.64 -23.35 -1.58
C HIS A 368 -3.70 -22.91 -2.57
N LEU A 369 -3.34 -22.01 -3.49
CA LEU A 369 -4.29 -21.45 -4.44
C LEU A 369 -4.33 -22.27 -5.74
N PHE A 370 -5.54 -22.50 -6.24
CA PHE A 370 -5.85 -23.17 -7.51
C PHE A 370 -6.88 -22.37 -8.29
N GLY A 371 -6.68 -22.17 -9.59
CA GLY A 371 -7.64 -21.39 -10.41
C GLY A 371 -7.79 -19.93 -9.94
N MET A 372 -6.79 -19.39 -9.27
CA MET A 372 -6.72 -18.00 -8.83
C MET A 372 -5.73 -17.26 -9.74
N ASP A 373 -6.09 -17.13 -11.02
CA ASP A 373 -5.16 -16.67 -12.04
C ASP A 373 -4.97 -15.15 -12.06
N SER A 374 -6.01 -14.38 -11.71
CA SER A 374 -6.07 -12.91 -11.86
C SER A 374 -5.65 -12.40 -13.25
N CYS A 375 -5.87 -13.19 -14.29
CA CYS A 375 -5.68 -12.78 -15.67
C CYS A 375 -6.46 -13.71 -16.60
N TYR A 376 -6.58 -13.31 -17.87
CA TYR A 376 -7.04 -14.18 -18.93
C TYR A 376 -5.91 -15.13 -19.36
N LEU A 377 -6.25 -16.40 -19.60
CA LEU A 377 -5.34 -17.38 -20.20
C LEU A 377 -6.01 -17.99 -21.43
N GLY A 378 -5.35 -17.92 -22.59
CA GLY A 378 -5.94 -18.36 -23.86
C GLY A 378 -7.22 -17.61 -24.24
N GLY A 379 -7.40 -16.38 -23.75
CA GLY A 379 -8.61 -15.57 -23.95
C GLY A 379 -9.78 -15.92 -23.01
N ALA A 380 -9.64 -16.92 -22.14
CA ALA A 380 -10.66 -17.30 -21.17
C ALA A 380 -10.36 -16.70 -19.78
N HIS A 381 -11.42 -16.38 -19.03
CA HIS A 381 -11.35 -15.95 -17.62
C HIS A 381 -11.76 -17.06 -16.64
N HIS A 382 -12.34 -18.18 -17.12
CA HIS A 382 -12.71 -19.34 -16.31
C HIS A 382 -12.35 -20.67 -16.98
N ALA A 383 -12.19 -21.73 -16.20
CA ALA A 383 -12.02 -23.11 -16.65
C ALA A 383 -13.32 -23.78 -17.14
N TYR A 384 -14.44 -23.07 -17.03
CA TYR A 384 -15.80 -23.50 -17.38
C TYR A 384 -16.62 -22.30 -17.86
N ALA A 385 -17.75 -22.54 -18.51
CA ALA A 385 -18.61 -21.46 -19.00
C ALA A 385 -19.24 -20.68 -17.83
N GLN A 386 -19.05 -19.36 -17.81
CA GLN A 386 -19.65 -18.47 -16.81
C GLN A 386 -19.76 -17.05 -17.35
N SER A 387 -20.98 -16.59 -17.67
CA SER A 387 -21.19 -15.34 -18.41
C SER A 387 -21.21 -14.06 -17.58
N LEU A 388 -21.26 -14.16 -16.24
CA LEU A 388 -21.45 -13.03 -15.31
C LEU A 388 -20.39 -11.92 -15.41
N ASN A 389 -19.25 -12.18 -16.08
CA ASN A 389 -18.15 -11.24 -16.30
C ASN A 389 -17.71 -11.20 -17.78
N ASP A 390 -18.56 -11.67 -18.70
CA ASP A 390 -18.29 -11.55 -20.14
C ASP A 390 -18.32 -10.07 -20.54
N GLY A 391 -17.44 -9.68 -21.47
CA GLY A 391 -17.42 -8.31 -22.01
C GLY A 391 -16.74 -7.27 -21.13
N GLU A 392 -16.13 -7.68 -20.02
CA GLU A 392 -15.28 -6.80 -19.20
C GLU A 392 -14.16 -6.15 -20.03
N ARG A 393 -13.90 -4.87 -19.77
CA ARG A 393 -12.81 -4.15 -20.44
C ARG A 393 -11.48 -4.77 -20.04
N VAL A 394 -10.75 -5.27 -21.04
CA VAL A 394 -9.43 -5.86 -20.86
C VAL A 394 -8.35 -4.78 -20.94
N VAL A 395 -7.43 -4.79 -19.98
CA VAL A 395 -6.24 -3.94 -19.93
C VAL A 395 -4.99 -4.80 -19.94
N ASP A 396 -3.90 -4.22 -20.45
CA ASP A 396 -2.56 -4.78 -20.32
C ASP A 396 -1.99 -4.43 -18.95
N VAL A 397 -1.57 -5.47 -18.21
CA VAL A 397 -0.93 -5.35 -16.89
C VAL A 397 0.45 -5.95 -17.01
N LEU A 398 1.48 -5.15 -16.74
CA LEU A 398 2.84 -5.64 -16.58
C LEU A 398 3.09 -5.91 -15.11
N TYR A 399 3.67 -7.06 -14.80
CA TYR A 399 4.30 -7.30 -13.51
C TYR A 399 5.67 -7.92 -13.74
N GLY A 400 6.70 -7.37 -13.10
CA GLY A 400 8.09 -7.75 -13.38
C GLY A 400 8.42 -7.58 -14.86
N ASP A 401 8.71 -8.69 -15.54
CA ASP A 401 9.08 -8.75 -16.95
C ASP A 401 7.97 -9.25 -17.88
N ARG A 402 6.78 -9.61 -17.35
CA ARG A 402 5.73 -10.30 -18.10
C ARG A 402 4.44 -9.50 -18.19
N ASP A 403 3.88 -9.45 -19.40
CA ASP A 403 2.59 -8.85 -19.71
C ASP A 403 1.43 -9.85 -19.49
N PHE A 404 0.33 -9.34 -18.94
CA PHE A 404 -0.90 -10.06 -18.66
C PHE A 404 -2.10 -9.28 -19.20
N LYS A 405 -3.10 -10.01 -19.70
CA LYS A 405 -4.40 -9.45 -20.04
C LYS A 405 -5.30 -9.60 -18.83
N CYS A 406 -5.84 -8.51 -18.31
CA CYS A 406 -6.66 -8.51 -17.08
C CYS A 406 -7.92 -7.66 -17.25
N ALA A 407 -9.00 -8.03 -16.57
CA ALA A 407 -10.07 -7.08 -16.27
C ALA A 407 -9.67 -6.21 -15.06
N GLY A 408 -10.34 -5.08 -14.86
CA GLY A 408 -10.04 -4.18 -13.73
C GLY A 408 -10.07 -4.91 -12.37
N TRP A 409 -11.11 -5.70 -12.10
CA TRP A 409 -11.22 -6.46 -10.85
C TRP A 409 -10.12 -7.52 -10.67
N MET A 410 -9.56 -8.07 -11.75
CA MET A 410 -8.45 -9.04 -11.69
C MET A 410 -7.15 -8.36 -11.26
N ALA A 411 -6.88 -7.16 -11.79
CA ALA A 411 -5.73 -6.36 -11.37
C ALA A 411 -5.88 -5.88 -9.92
N SER A 412 -7.09 -5.50 -9.49
CA SER A 412 -7.39 -5.19 -8.09
C SER A 412 -7.15 -6.39 -7.17
N GLN A 413 -7.63 -7.59 -7.54
CA GLN A 413 -7.35 -8.84 -6.82
C GLN A 413 -5.84 -9.14 -6.73
N ALA A 414 -5.05 -8.78 -7.74
CA ALA A 414 -3.60 -8.96 -7.72
C ALA A 414 -2.91 -8.03 -6.71
N ASN A 415 -3.37 -6.79 -6.59
CA ASN A 415 -2.90 -5.87 -5.56
C ASN A 415 -3.31 -6.33 -4.16
N ASP A 416 -4.56 -6.76 -3.99
CA ASP A 416 -5.04 -7.35 -2.72
C ASP A 416 -4.21 -8.58 -2.33
N PHE A 417 -3.81 -9.39 -3.31
CA PHE A 417 -2.98 -10.57 -3.07
C PHE A 417 -1.58 -10.20 -2.57
N ILE A 418 -0.96 -9.18 -3.14
CA ILE A 418 0.31 -8.63 -2.67
C ILE A 418 0.17 -8.16 -1.22
N GLU A 419 -0.84 -7.34 -0.94
CA GLU A 419 -1.08 -6.82 0.42
C GLU A 419 -1.36 -7.95 1.42
N PHE A 420 -2.16 -8.95 1.04
CA PHE A 420 -2.42 -10.12 1.87
C PHE A 420 -1.13 -10.86 2.17
N CYS A 421 -0.29 -11.13 1.17
CA CYS A 421 0.99 -11.83 1.38
C CYS A 421 1.96 -11.05 2.26
N GLN A 422 1.93 -9.72 2.23
CA GLN A 422 2.79 -8.86 3.06
C GLN A 422 2.40 -8.86 4.55
N ARG A 423 1.10 -9.05 4.84
CA ARG A 423 0.56 -9.01 6.21
C ARG A 423 0.35 -10.38 6.81
N SER A 424 0.07 -11.37 5.98
CA SER A 424 -0.29 -12.71 6.42
C SER A 424 0.92 -13.47 6.94
N LEU A 425 0.71 -14.23 8.01
CA LEU A 425 1.75 -15.05 8.64
C LEU A 425 1.71 -16.50 8.15
N VAL A 426 0.85 -16.82 7.17
CA VAL A 426 0.65 -18.18 6.65
C VAL A 426 1.55 -18.45 5.45
N THR A 427 1.93 -19.71 5.26
CA THR A 427 2.65 -20.11 4.04
C THR A 427 1.69 -20.16 2.85
N ILE A 428 1.92 -19.34 1.83
CA ILE A 428 1.07 -19.27 0.64
C ILE A 428 1.79 -19.87 -0.56
N THR A 429 1.12 -20.74 -1.32
CA THR A 429 1.62 -21.21 -2.62
C THR A 429 0.56 -21.03 -3.69
N VAL A 430 0.96 -20.63 -4.90
CA VAL A 430 0.03 -20.41 -6.01
C VAL A 430 0.33 -21.38 -7.15
N THR A 431 -0.70 -22.11 -7.59
CA THR A 431 -0.61 -23.06 -8.70
C THR A 431 -1.06 -22.42 -10.00
N GLY A 432 -0.40 -22.74 -11.12
CA GLY A 432 -0.74 -22.24 -12.45
C GLY A 432 0.29 -21.25 -13.00
N ASP A 433 -0.04 -20.59 -14.12
CA ASP A 433 0.85 -19.64 -14.80
C ASP A 433 0.20 -18.27 -15.03
N GLY A 434 -0.88 -17.99 -14.29
CA GLY A 434 -1.53 -16.69 -14.26
C GLY A 434 -0.73 -15.61 -13.53
N LEU A 435 -1.32 -14.42 -13.42
CA LEU A 435 -0.72 -13.25 -12.79
C LEU A 435 -0.34 -13.51 -11.32
N LEU A 436 -1.24 -14.08 -10.49
CA LEU A 436 -0.90 -14.35 -9.08
C LEU A 436 0.25 -15.35 -8.93
N ALA A 437 0.30 -16.36 -9.80
CA ALA A 437 1.38 -17.34 -9.79
C ALA A 437 2.72 -16.71 -10.19
N HIS A 438 2.70 -15.77 -11.13
CA HIS A 438 3.89 -15.01 -11.49
C HIS A 438 4.34 -14.07 -10.37
N ILE A 439 3.42 -13.32 -9.74
CA ILE A 439 3.70 -12.49 -8.56
C ILE A 439 4.38 -13.32 -7.47
N ALA A 440 3.81 -14.48 -7.12
CA ALA A 440 4.36 -15.35 -6.09
C ALA A 440 5.78 -15.88 -6.43
N ARG A 441 6.10 -16.06 -7.73
CA ARG A 441 7.44 -16.51 -8.18
C ARG A 441 8.46 -15.38 -8.21
N CYS A 442 8.05 -14.17 -8.56
CA CYS A 442 8.90 -12.98 -8.51
C CYS A 442 9.26 -12.61 -7.07
N GLY A 443 8.44 -13.03 -6.10
CA GLY A 443 8.55 -12.62 -4.71
C GLY A 443 7.70 -11.38 -4.45
N VAL A 444 7.03 -11.37 -3.30
CA VAL A 444 6.27 -10.21 -2.85
C VAL A 444 7.23 -9.25 -2.13
N PRO A 445 7.18 -7.93 -2.41
CA PRO A 445 8.04 -6.97 -1.72
C PRO A 445 7.90 -7.05 -0.20
N GLU A 446 9.03 -7.18 0.48
CA GLU A 446 9.13 -7.22 1.95
C GLU A 446 8.68 -5.88 2.57
N LEU A 447 7.99 -5.89 3.72
CA LEU A 447 7.70 -4.67 4.49
C LEU A 447 8.90 -4.31 5.37
N ALA A 448 9.00 -3.05 5.80
CA ALA A 448 10.06 -2.59 6.70
C ALA A 448 10.18 -3.47 7.96
N ALA A 449 9.06 -3.82 8.58
CA ALA A 449 9.03 -4.68 9.76
C ALA A 449 9.55 -6.10 9.50
N ASP A 450 9.37 -6.66 8.30
CA ASP A 450 9.92 -7.97 7.93
C ASP A 450 11.44 -7.89 7.84
N ALA A 451 11.98 -6.85 7.19
CA ALA A 451 13.42 -6.62 7.10
C ALA A 451 14.06 -6.47 8.49
N ARG A 452 13.43 -5.69 9.39
CA ARG A 452 13.86 -5.54 10.78
C ARG A 452 13.85 -6.85 11.54
N ALA A 453 12.74 -7.60 11.48
CA ALA A 453 12.62 -8.90 12.15
C ALA A 453 13.69 -9.87 11.64
N ARG A 454 13.94 -9.91 10.32
CA ARG A 454 14.99 -10.74 9.71
C ARG A 454 16.38 -10.37 10.25
N GLU A 455 16.73 -9.09 10.29
CA GLU A 455 18.04 -8.63 10.80
C GLU A 455 18.24 -8.98 12.28
N ILE A 456 17.20 -8.83 13.11
CA ILE A 456 17.23 -9.22 14.54
C ILE A 456 17.38 -10.73 14.66
N LEU A 457 16.45 -11.51 14.10
CA LEU A 457 16.39 -12.96 14.27
C LEU A 457 17.61 -13.68 13.70
N ALA A 458 18.23 -13.15 12.63
CA ALA A 458 19.45 -13.72 12.05
C ALA A 458 20.69 -13.56 12.96
N ARG A 459 20.65 -12.64 13.93
CA ARG A 459 21.73 -12.38 14.89
C ARG A 459 21.52 -13.06 16.25
N LEU A 460 20.36 -13.66 16.46
CA LEU A 460 20.04 -14.41 17.68
C LEU A 460 20.41 -15.89 17.53
N PRO A 461 20.86 -16.55 18.60
CA PRO A 461 20.92 -18.01 18.64
C PRO A 461 19.51 -18.63 18.59
N GLU A 462 19.43 -19.97 18.68
CA GLU A 462 18.18 -20.66 18.97
C GLU A 462 17.68 -20.26 20.36
N GLY A 463 16.39 -19.92 20.45
CA GLY A 463 15.79 -19.28 21.63
C GLY A 463 16.07 -17.78 21.71
N GLY A 464 15.28 -17.09 22.54
CA GLY A 464 15.60 -15.73 22.95
C GLY A 464 14.49 -15.06 23.75
N ILE A 465 14.83 -14.51 24.90
CA ILE A 465 13.97 -13.65 25.71
C ILE A 465 14.37 -12.21 25.44
N GLY A 466 13.49 -11.39 24.87
CA GLY A 466 13.86 -10.01 24.55
C GLY A 466 12.75 -9.00 24.76
N ALA A 467 13.10 -7.73 24.63
CA ALA A 467 12.15 -6.62 24.72
C ALA A 467 12.16 -5.77 23.43
N GLU A 468 10.96 -5.38 22.99
CA GLU A 468 10.73 -4.39 21.95
C GLU A 468 10.20 -3.12 22.61
N ILE A 469 10.91 -2.00 22.41
CA ILE A 469 10.61 -0.71 23.02
C ILE A 469 10.10 0.21 21.92
N GLY A 470 8.83 0.60 22.00
CA GLY A 470 8.12 1.25 20.88
C GLY A 470 7.47 0.22 19.97
N VAL A 471 6.37 -0.36 20.44
CA VAL A 471 5.66 -1.48 19.78
C VAL A 471 4.65 -0.97 18.76
N PHE A 472 4.03 0.17 19.06
CA PHE A 472 2.97 0.76 18.26
C PHE A 472 1.84 -0.22 17.93
N ALA A 473 1.70 -0.63 16.66
CA ALA A 473 0.70 -1.57 16.17
C ALA A 473 1.12 -3.05 16.25
N GLY A 474 2.34 -3.35 16.72
CA GLY A 474 2.86 -4.71 16.93
C GLY A 474 3.33 -5.44 15.67
N ASP A 475 3.60 -4.73 14.58
CA ASP A 475 4.02 -5.34 13.31
C ASP A 475 5.35 -6.09 13.43
N LEU A 476 6.36 -5.46 14.04
CA LEU A 476 7.66 -6.09 14.28
C LEU A 476 7.53 -7.23 15.30
N SER A 477 6.80 -7.00 16.39
CA SER A 477 6.50 -8.02 17.41
C SER A 477 5.93 -9.30 16.80
N ALA A 478 4.95 -9.18 15.91
CA ALA A 478 4.32 -10.32 15.25
C ALA A 478 5.32 -11.14 14.44
N ARG A 479 6.22 -10.48 13.72
CA ARG A 479 7.22 -11.13 12.88
C ARG A 479 8.31 -11.81 13.70
N MET A 480 8.73 -11.21 14.82
CA MET A 480 9.65 -11.86 15.76
C MET A 480 9.03 -13.10 16.41
N LEU A 481 7.77 -13.01 16.87
CA LEU A 481 7.06 -14.09 17.55
C LEU A 481 6.66 -15.27 16.66
N MET A 482 6.82 -15.14 15.34
CA MET A 482 6.73 -16.27 14.39
C MET A 482 7.81 -17.31 14.61
N ARG A 483 8.98 -16.93 15.14
CA ARG A 483 9.96 -17.88 15.65
C ARG A 483 9.45 -18.40 16.99
N SER A 484 9.06 -19.68 17.04
CA SER A 484 8.34 -20.27 18.18
C SER A 484 9.14 -20.34 19.48
N ASP A 485 10.44 -20.08 19.40
CA ASP A 485 11.41 -20.09 20.50
C ASP A 485 11.70 -18.69 21.08
N ILE A 486 11.04 -17.65 20.58
CA ILE A 486 11.13 -16.28 21.10
C ILE A 486 10.09 -16.04 22.19
N GLU A 487 10.52 -15.43 23.29
CA GLU A 487 9.66 -14.80 24.29
C GLU A 487 9.86 -13.29 24.22
N LEU A 488 8.78 -12.52 24.14
CA LEU A 488 8.85 -11.08 23.85
C LEU A 488 8.10 -10.22 24.88
N PHE A 489 8.82 -9.28 25.47
CA PHE A 489 8.25 -8.17 26.22
C PHE A 489 7.99 -7.00 25.28
N MET A 490 6.71 -6.72 25.05
CA MET A 490 6.23 -5.65 24.19
C MET A 490 5.97 -4.41 25.06
N VAL A 491 6.89 -3.44 25.03
CA VAL A 491 6.85 -2.24 25.87
C VAL A 491 6.53 -1.02 25.03
N ASP A 492 5.42 -0.36 25.36
CA ASP A 492 5.04 0.92 24.76
C ASP A 492 4.22 1.73 25.75
N SER A 493 4.29 3.06 25.65
CA SER A 493 3.49 3.93 26.50
C SER A 493 2.01 3.90 26.12
N TRP A 494 1.68 3.77 24.82
CA TRP A 494 0.36 4.03 24.25
C TRP A 494 -0.35 5.21 24.93
N ALA A 495 0.39 6.29 25.14
CA ALA A 495 -0.05 7.45 25.89
C ALA A 495 0.07 8.71 25.03
N VAL A 496 -0.70 9.73 25.37
CA VAL A 496 -0.50 11.06 24.79
C VAL A 496 0.78 11.64 25.37
N HIS A 497 1.64 12.16 24.49
CA HIS A 497 2.85 12.86 24.90
C HIS A 497 2.51 14.36 25.06
N GLY A 498 2.64 14.89 26.28
CA GLY A 498 2.35 16.30 26.59
C GLY A 498 3.43 17.26 26.09
N ASP A 499 3.41 18.51 26.59
CA ASP A 499 4.42 19.53 26.25
C ASP A 499 5.86 19.02 26.51
N GLY A 500 6.74 19.12 25.51
CA GLY A 500 8.14 18.66 25.59
C GLY A 500 8.79 18.44 24.22
N GLN A 501 10.08 18.11 24.20
CA GLN A 501 10.87 17.96 22.96
C GLN A 501 10.31 16.87 22.02
N TYR A 502 9.74 15.79 22.54
CA TYR A 502 9.09 14.75 21.72
C TYR A 502 7.82 15.25 21.03
N ALA A 503 6.98 16.04 21.70
CA ALA A 503 5.80 16.67 21.07
C ALA A 503 6.18 17.77 20.06
N GLU A 504 7.31 18.44 20.28
CA GLU A 504 7.85 19.48 19.38
C GLU A 504 8.64 18.90 18.19
N SER A 505 8.93 17.59 18.18
CA SER A 505 9.71 16.92 17.15
C SER A 505 9.01 16.83 15.79
N GLY A 506 7.68 16.93 15.76
CA GLY A 506 6.89 16.68 14.55
C GLY A 506 6.75 15.18 14.21
N ASP A 507 7.17 14.28 15.11
CA ASP A 507 6.91 12.85 15.01
C ASP A 507 5.39 12.57 14.95
N PHE A 508 4.97 11.75 13.99
CA PHE A 508 3.56 11.37 13.82
C PHE A 508 2.97 10.76 15.10
N HIS A 509 3.73 9.94 15.82
CA HIS A 509 3.28 9.26 17.03
C HIS A 509 2.97 10.25 18.15
N ALA A 510 3.76 11.32 18.25
CA ALA A 510 3.53 12.38 19.23
C ALA A 510 2.21 13.14 18.99
N THR A 511 1.63 13.07 17.78
CA THR A 511 0.38 13.75 17.41
C THR A 511 -0.89 12.94 17.71
N LEU A 512 -0.76 11.68 18.11
CA LEU A 512 -1.89 10.77 18.27
C LEU A 512 -2.74 11.12 19.51
N SER A 513 -4.07 11.08 19.34
CA SER A 513 -5.00 11.17 20.46
C SER A 513 -4.98 9.91 21.32
N GLN A 514 -5.45 10.02 22.56
CA GLN A 514 -5.51 8.86 23.46
C GLN A 514 -6.34 7.70 22.90
N GLN A 515 -7.43 8.03 22.18
CA GLN A 515 -8.26 7.02 21.51
C GLN A 515 -7.45 6.25 20.46
N GLN A 516 -6.71 6.97 19.61
CA GLN A 516 -5.86 6.33 18.59
C GLN A 516 -4.76 5.48 19.22
N GLN A 517 -4.17 5.93 20.33
CA GLN A 517 -3.19 5.15 21.08
C GLN A 517 -3.79 3.85 21.64
N ASP A 518 -5.00 3.90 22.21
CA ASP A 518 -5.70 2.72 22.69
C ASP A 518 -6.07 1.76 21.52
N GLU A 519 -6.41 2.30 20.34
CA GLU A 519 -6.62 1.52 19.12
C GLU A 519 -5.33 0.79 18.69
N TYR A 520 -4.17 1.45 18.70
CA TYR A 520 -2.90 0.81 18.38
C TYR A 520 -2.49 -0.26 19.39
N MET A 521 -2.72 -0.03 20.69
CA MET A 521 -2.51 -1.06 21.70
C MET A 521 -3.36 -2.31 21.42
N GLN A 522 -4.64 -2.11 21.06
CA GLN A 522 -5.52 -3.21 20.70
C GLN A 522 -5.06 -3.90 19.40
N MET A 523 -4.54 -3.14 18.43
CA MET A 523 -3.96 -3.70 17.20
C MET A 523 -2.74 -4.57 17.52
N ALA A 524 -1.82 -4.11 18.38
CA ALA A 524 -0.66 -4.90 18.82
C ALA A 524 -1.08 -6.17 19.56
N ALA A 525 -2.07 -6.07 20.45
CA ALA A 525 -2.66 -7.20 21.14
C ALA A 525 -3.32 -8.20 20.17
N ASN A 526 -3.98 -7.73 19.12
CA ASN A 526 -4.57 -8.62 18.12
C ASN A 526 -3.50 -9.25 17.21
N ALA A 527 -2.51 -8.47 16.78
CA ALA A 527 -1.45 -8.89 15.87
C ALA A 527 -0.61 -10.02 16.44
N THR A 528 -0.39 -10.03 17.77
CA THR A 528 0.43 -11.07 18.43
C THR A 528 -0.37 -12.06 19.27
N GLU A 529 -1.70 -12.12 19.13
CA GLU A 529 -2.58 -13.04 19.88
C GLU A 529 -2.21 -14.51 19.69
N PHE A 530 -1.73 -14.88 18.51
CA PHE A 530 -1.28 -16.24 18.20
C PHE A 530 -0.08 -16.72 19.04
N ALA A 531 0.60 -15.80 19.72
CA ALA A 531 1.73 -16.06 20.62
C ALA A 531 1.47 -15.48 22.02
N SER A 532 0.19 -15.43 22.44
CA SER A 532 -0.23 -14.89 23.73
C SER A 532 0.47 -15.54 24.94
N ASP A 533 0.91 -16.79 24.79
CA ASP A 533 1.62 -17.58 25.81
C ASP A 533 3.12 -17.28 25.91
N ARG A 534 3.68 -16.53 24.95
CA ARG A 534 5.11 -16.16 24.87
C ARG A 534 5.32 -14.66 24.70
N ARG A 535 4.31 -13.85 25.00
CA ARG A 535 4.43 -12.39 24.99
C ARG A 535 3.94 -11.80 26.30
N THR A 536 4.52 -10.66 26.66
CA THR A 536 4.00 -9.80 27.73
C THR A 536 3.77 -8.41 27.15
N VAL A 537 2.53 -7.92 27.18
CA VAL A 537 2.18 -6.57 26.72
C VAL A 537 2.21 -5.62 27.90
N ALA A 538 3.13 -4.67 27.90
CA ALA A 538 3.34 -3.69 28.96
C ALA A 538 3.04 -2.28 28.47
N ARG A 539 1.88 -1.74 28.86
CA ARG A 539 1.56 -0.32 28.71
C ARG A 539 2.32 0.48 29.78
N SER A 540 3.52 0.94 29.46
CA SER A 540 4.41 1.60 30.41
C SER A 540 5.42 2.51 29.71
N ASN A 541 5.93 3.49 30.43
CA ASN A 541 7.10 4.23 29.97
C ASN A 541 8.31 3.28 29.91
N SER A 542 9.14 3.43 28.87
CA SER A 542 10.30 2.57 28.63
C SER A 542 11.23 2.42 29.84
N VAL A 543 11.61 3.53 30.49
CA VAL A 543 12.55 3.51 31.63
C VAL A 543 11.92 2.84 32.85
N ASP A 544 10.64 3.10 33.10
CA ASP A 544 9.89 2.46 34.19
C ASP A 544 9.75 0.95 33.95
N ALA A 545 9.46 0.53 32.73
CA ALA A 545 9.41 -0.88 32.37
C ALA A 545 10.77 -1.58 32.57
N ALA A 546 11.87 -0.95 32.15
CA ALA A 546 13.23 -1.49 32.35
C ALA A 546 13.55 -1.76 33.82
N SER A 547 13.00 -0.96 34.75
CA SER A 547 13.21 -1.13 36.20
C SER A 547 12.61 -2.42 36.78
N THR A 548 11.75 -3.10 36.02
CA THR A 548 11.13 -4.37 36.42
C THR A 548 11.96 -5.61 36.07
N PHE A 549 13.07 -5.43 35.35
CA PHE A 549 14.01 -6.49 34.96
C PHE A 549 15.29 -6.41 35.80
N ASP A 550 15.83 -7.59 36.12
CA ASP A 550 17.17 -7.71 36.67
C ASP A 550 18.23 -7.55 35.55
N ASP A 551 19.45 -7.17 35.93
CA ASP A 551 20.54 -7.02 34.98
C ASP A 551 20.91 -8.39 34.38
N GLY A 552 20.93 -8.47 33.04
CA GLY A 552 21.24 -9.70 32.32
C GLY A 552 20.07 -10.65 32.09
N ASP A 553 18.83 -10.24 32.40
CA ASP A 553 17.64 -11.06 32.13
C ASP A 553 17.42 -11.33 30.63
N LEU A 554 17.76 -10.38 29.76
CA LEU A 554 17.40 -10.40 28.35
C LEU A 554 18.52 -10.89 27.44
N ASP A 555 18.16 -11.67 26.43
CA ASP A 555 18.97 -12.05 25.27
C ASP A 555 19.18 -10.86 24.33
N PHE A 556 18.12 -10.07 24.14
CA PHE A 556 18.13 -8.94 23.21
C PHE A 556 17.15 -7.83 23.58
N VAL A 557 17.45 -6.62 23.11
CA VAL A 557 16.54 -5.46 23.17
C VAL A 557 16.56 -4.77 21.80
N PHE A 558 15.39 -4.33 21.34
CA PHE A 558 15.22 -3.49 20.15
C PHE A 558 14.52 -2.17 20.52
N ILE A 559 15.17 -1.03 20.24
CA ILE A 559 14.68 0.32 20.59
C ILE A 559 14.19 1.06 19.34
N ASP A 560 12.93 1.49 19.36
CA ASP A 560 12.20 2.20 18.29
C ASP A 560 11.09 3.10 18.88
N ALA A 561 11.38 3.79 20.00
CA ALA A 561 10.39 4.56 20.77
C ALA A 561 10.50 6.09 20.58
N ASP A 562 11.40 6.74 21.31
CA ASP A 562 11.61 8.21 21.22
C ASP A 562 12.86 8.52 20.39
N HIS A 563 12.66 9.19 19.26
CA HIS A 563 13.70 9.51 18.28
C HIS A 563 14.52 10.77 18.64
N SER A 564 14.23 11.42 19.77
CA SER A 564 15.09 12.48 20.33
C SER A 564 16.39 11.90 20.88
N TYR A 565 17.45 12.72 20.93
CA TYR A 565 18.69 12.34 21.59
C TYR A 565 18.44 11.91 23.05
N GLU A 566 17.68 12.71 23.80
CA GLU A 566 17.40 12.50 25.21
C GLU A 566 16.61 11.21 25.45
N GLY A 567 15.57 10.96 24.66
CA GLY A 567 14.75 9.76 24.74
C GLY A 567 15.53 8.50 24.39
N CYS A 568 16.20 8.48 23.23
CA CYS A 568 17.01 7.34 22.79
C CYS A 568 18.16 7.05 23.77
N SER A 569 18.86 8.08 24.27
CA SER A 569 19.92 7.92 25.26
C SER A 569 19.38 7.36 26.59
N ALA A 570 18.21 7.83 27.06
CA ALA A 570 17.58 7.30 28.26
C ALA A 570 17.18 5.83 28.13
N ASP A 571 16.62 5.44 26.97
CA ASP A 571 16.29 4.05 26.66
C ASP A 571 17.55 3.17 26.65
N ILE A 572 18.60 3.60 25.95
CA ILE A 572 19.86 2.87 25.89
C ILE A 572 20.42 2.66 27.31
N ALA A 573 20.46 3.72 28.12
CA ALA A 573 20.98 3.66 29.48
C ALA A 573 20.15 2.74 30.40
N ALA A 574 18.82 2.71 30.23
CA ALA A 574 17.92 1.88 31.02
C ALA A 574 17.98 0.40 30.64
N TRP A 575 18.06 0.10 29.34
CA TRP A 575 17.94 -1.27 28.83
C TRP A 575 19.27 -2.00 28.64
N TYR A 576 20.39 -1.30 28.41
CA TYR A 576 21.70 -1.94 28.24
C TYR A 576 22.12 -2.81 29.43
N PRO A 577 21.91 -2.42 30.71
CA PRO A 577 22.19 -3.30 31.86
C PRO A 577 21.38 -4.61 31.84
N LYS A 578 20.17 -4.59 31.28
CA LYS A 578 19.21 -5.71 31.25
C LYS A 578 19.56 -6.77 30.22
N VAL A 579 20.29 -6.39 29.18
CA VAL A 579 20.88 -7.34 28.23
C VAL A 579 22.01 -8.12 28.90
N ARG A 580 22.10 -9.44 28.70
CA ARG A 580 23.20 -10.25 29.23
C ARG A 580 24.50 -10.07 28.44
N ALA A 581 25.62 -10.50 29.02
CA ALA A 581 26.89 -10.59 28.30
C ALA A 581 26.73 -11.51 27.06
N GLY A 582 27.17 -11.02 25.90
CA GLY A 582 26.97 -11.66 24.59
C GLY A 582 25.59 -11.41 23.95
N GLY A 583 24.66 -10.79 24.68
CA GLY A 583 23.33 -10.41 24.20
C GLY A 583 23.37 -9.24 23.21
N LEU A 584 22.25 -9.03 22.53
CA LEU A 584 22.12 -8.07 21.42
C LEU A 584 21.40 -6.80 21.87
N MET A 585 22.11 -5.67 21.83
CA MET A 585 21.50 -4.35 21.92
C MET A 585 21.27 -3.84 20.49
N SER A 586 20.07 -3.37 20.17
CA SER A 586 19.73 -2.94 18.82
C SER A 586 18.63 -1.89 18.82
N GLY A 587 18.43 -1.25 17.68
CA GLY A 587 17.35 -0.30 17.47
C GLY A 587 17.26 0.18 16.02
N HIS A 588 16.37 1.13 15.80
CA HIS A 588 16.05 1.68 14.49
C HIS A 588 16.63 3.10 14.29
N ASP A 589 16.33 3.72 13.14
CA ASP A 589 16.57 5.13 12.81
C ASP A 589 18.03 5.63 12.77
N TYR A 590 19.02 4.74 12.74
CA TYR A 590 20.41 5.16 12.55
C TYR A 590 20.66 5.60 11.11
N SER A 591 21.03 6.86 10.91
CA SER A 591 21.23 7.48 9.59
C SER A 591 20.00 7.40 8.67
N ASN A 592 18.80 7.46 9.24
CA ASN A 592 17.57 7.44 8.44
C ASN A 592 17.51 8.67 7.51
N THR A 593 17.27 8.40 6.22
CA THR A 593 17.12 9.43 5.19
C THR A 593 15.66 9.77 4.87
N ASP A 594 14.73 8.95 5.34
CA ASP A 594 13.30 9.07 5.05
C ASP A 594 12.62 10.08 5.98
N PHE A 595 13.14 10.22 7.21
CA PHE A 595 12.68 11.20 8.19
C PHE A 595 13.88 11.90 8.85
N PRO A 596 13.80 13.22 9.13
CA PRO A 596 14.84 13.90 9.87
C PRO A 596 14.95 13.33 11.29
N CYS A 597 16.01 12.58 11.58
CA CYS A 597 16.21 11.96 12.89
C CYS A 597 16.82 12.93 13.90
N PHE A 598 16.19 13.03 15.08
CA PHE A 598 16.42 14.08 16.07
C PHE A 598 17.39 13.68 17.19
N GLY A 599 18.42 12.89 16.88
CA GLY A 599 19.51 12.59 17.84
C GLY A 599 19.91 11.13 18.00
N VAL A 600 19.20 10.20 17.36
CA VAL A 600 19.51 8.75 17.41
C VAL A 600 20.98 8.46 17.09
N ASN A 601 21.51 9.00 15.99
CA ASN A 601 22.93 8.82 15.62
C ASN A 601 23.87 9.21 16.76
N GLN A 602 23.63 10.38 17.38
CA GLN A 602 24.46 10.87 18.47
C GLN A 602 24.36 9.96 19.70
N ALA A 603 23.15 9.57 20.11
CA ALA A 603 22.95 8.69 21.26
C ALA A 603 23.63 7.32 21.07
N VAL A 604 23.51 6.73 19.87
CA VAL A 604 24.15 5.47 19.52
C VAL A 604 25.67 5.61 19.48
N ASP A 605 26.21 6.64 18.82
CA ASP A 605 27.66 6.84 18.71
C ASP A 605 28.32 7.03 20.09
N GLU A 606 27.67 7.78 20.99
CA GLU A 606 28.11 7.98 22.37
C GLU A 606 28.07 6.67 23.16
N PHE A 607 26.98 5.91 23.08
CA PHE A 607 26.84 4.59 23.70
C PHE A 607 27.93 3.61 23.26
N ILE A 608 28.15 3.48 21.95
CA ILE A 608 29.17 2.59 21.39
C ILE A 608 30.56 2.97 21.90
N THR A 609 30.84 4.27 21.97
CA THR A 609 32.11 4.81 22.46
C THR A 609 32.30 4.56 23.97
N GLU A 610 31.27 4.82 24.77
CA GLU A 610 31.29 4.67 26.23
C GLU A 610 31.62 3.23 26.65
N TYR A 611 30.99 2.25 26.00
CA TYR A 611 31.14 0.84 26.34
C TYR A 611 32.18 0.10 25.49
N GLY A 612 32.87 0.79 24.57
CA GLY A 612 33.90 0.20 23.71
C GLY A 612 33.37 -0.92 22.82
N LEU A 613 32.15 -0.76 22.30
CA LEU A 613 31.46 -1.76 21.49
C LEU A 613 31.78 -1.60 20.00
N THR A 614 31.37 -2.58 19.20
CA THR A 614 31.39 -2.47 17.73
C THR A 614 29.98 -2.23 17.22
N LEU A 615 29.80 -1.14 16.48
CA LEU A 615 28.55 -0.82 15.80
C LEU A 615 28.46 -1.61 14.49
N GLU A 616 27.39 -2.38 14.34
CA GLU A 616 27.00 -3.02 13.09
C GLU A 616 25.72 -2.36 12.57
N LEU A 617 25.66 -2.06 11.27
CA LEU A 617 24.47 -1.51 10.62
C LEU A 617 23.77 -2.59 9.80
N GLY A 618 22.44 -2.57 9.79
CA GLY A 618 21.61 -3.49 9.00
C GLY A 618 20.70 -2.77 8.00
N ASP A 619 19.84 -3.56 7.36
CA ASP A 619 18.80 -3.05 6.48
C ASP A 619 17.79 -2.18 7.26
N ASN A 620 17.04 -1.34 6.55
CA ASN A 620 15.99 -0.49 7.13
C ASN A 620 16.49 0.30 8.36
N PHE A 621 17.64 0.98 8.22
CA PHE A 621 18.18 1.91 9.23
C PHE A 621 18.43 1.31 10.63
N THR A 622 18.56 -0.02 10.71
CA THR A 622 18.79 -0.70 11.99
C THR A 622 20.26 -0.65 12.41
N TRP A 623 20.48 -0.57 13.72
CA TRP A 623 21.80 -0.64 14.35
C TRP A 623 21.85 -1.78 15.36
N PHE A 624 23.04 -2.34 15.54
CA PHE A 624 23.29 -3.50 16.40
C PHE A 624 24.63 -3.36 17.13
N ALA A 625 24.67 -3.83 18.37
CA ALA A 625 25.87 -3.98 19.17
C ALA A 625 25.75 -5.19 20.10
N ARG A 626 26.84 -5.97 20.25
CA ARG A 626 26.88 -7.07 21.21
C ARG A 626 27.48 -6.62 22.53
N LYS A 627 26.78 -6.89 23.63
CA LYS A 627 27.28 -6.60 24.97
C LYS A 627 28.49 -7.48 25.28
N THR A 628 29.55 -6.87 25.82
CA THR A 628 30.83 -7.53 26.15
C THR A 628 30.84 -8.20 27.52
#